data_AF-A0A0D3EEY1-F1
#
_entry.id   AF-A0A0D3EEY1-F1
#
_cell.length_a   1.000
_cell.length_b   1.000
_cell.length_c   1.000
_cell.angle_alpha   90.00
_cell.angle_beta   90.00
_cell.angle_gamma   90.00
#
_symmetry.space_group_name_H-M   'P 1'
#
loop_
_entity.id
_entity.type
_entity.pdbx_description
1 polymer ?
#
loop_
_entity_poly.entity_id
_entity_poly.type
_entity_poly.pdbx_seq_one_letter_code
_entity_poly.pdbx_strand_id
1 'polypeptide(L)'
;MEHCGLVLILKSMLYPSNMAGKLLGQHYYWEDQFHDEIYLKWKKQTQVTVCGRISQKRRDNRQPSYMSDAHWATMVEKYSTEQAKKKSAKAAKSRKSAPVGKKMHKHGTGPRCFLSIEYKMMVDEGLVWPPSYTAFARKTHTGKDGSFLDERTEELVEEAIEEMLQDGSPLGDNQTDSTAASNAKRYILNQEYIKLVIGNACDCLKRKDTKRGTIYGLGSVQYKNSSAFVPIPVSLKRNLDVDMRMSGFETTISEVKEDIAGVKEDFTALKTEINAFKTEVTGGMSASQATLNRICCYITFCIKP
;
A
#
# COMPACT_ATOMS: atom_id res chain seq x y z
N MET A 1 -25.94 -6.37 3.64
CA MET A 1 -27.00 -7.01 4.46
C MET A 1 -28.07 -7.74 3.64
N GLU A 2 -27.70 -8.55 2.62
CA GLU A 2 -28.59 -9.58 2.02
C GLU A 2 -28.02 -10.99 2.18
N HIS A 3 -26.85 -11.09 2.81
CA HIS A 3 -26.15 -12.33 3.07
C HIS A 3 -26.83 -13.17 4.17
N CYS A 4 -27.68 -12.60 5.03
CA CYS A 4 -28.17 -13.29 6.22
C CYS A 4 -29.06 -14.51 5.92
N GLY A 5 -29.84 -14.49 4.82
CA GLY A 5 -30.74 -15.60 4.47
C GLY A 5 -30.02 -16.85 3.95
N LEU A 6 -29.11 -16.66 2.99
CA LEU A 6 -28.25 -17.73 2.47
C LEU A 6 -27.23 -18.19 3.52
N VAL A 7 -26.77 -17.30 4.40
CA VAL A 7 -25.84 -17.64 5.50
C VAL A 7 -26.48 -18.54 6.54
N LEU A 8 -27.77 -18.37 6.84
CA LEU A 8 -28.47 -19.23 7.80
C LEU A 8 -28.66 -20.65 7.25
N ILE A 9 -29.03 -20.78 5.96
CA ILE A 9 -29.19 -22.07 5.28
C ILE A 9 -27.82 -22.75 5.06
N LEU A 10 -26.76 -21.99 4.75
CA LEU A 10 -25.40 -22.53 4.67
C LEU A 10 -24.82 -22.86 6.06
N LYS A 11 -25.20 -22.15 7.12
CA LYS A 11 -24.79 -22.45 8.51
C LYS A 11 -25.27 -23.84 8.93
N SER A 12 -26.49 -24.24 8.54
CA SER A 12 -27.01 -25.59 8.86
C SER A 12 -26.41 -26.68 7.96
N MET A 13 -26.05 -26.38 6.71
CA MET A 13 -25.40 -27.33 5.79
C MET A 13 -23.90 -27.54 6.07
N LEU A 14 -23.22 -26.55 6.66
CA LEU A 14 -21.75 -26.53 6.82
C LEU A 14 -21.30 -26.59 8.29
N TYR A 15 -22.16 -27.05 9.20
CA TYR A 15 -21.77 -27.45 10.56
C TYR A 15 -21.68 -28.98 10.68
N PRO A 16 -20.68 -29.66 10.10
CA PRO A 16 -20.25 -30.94 10.62
C PRO A 16 -19.29 -30.69 11.79
N SER A 17 -19.57 -31.30 12.94
CA SER A 17 -18.80 -31.26 14.19
C SER A 17 -17.40 -31.90 14.11
N ASN A 18 -16.81 -31.92 12.91
CA ASN A 18 -15.42 -32.22 12.58
C ASN A 18 -15.29 -31.90 11.09
N MET A 19 -14.68 -30.77 10.73
CA MET A 19 -14.49 -30.38 9.33
C MET A 19 -13.39 -31.23 8.66
N ALA A 20 -13.68 -32.50 8.42
CA ALA A 20 -13.11 -33.24 7.31
C ALA A 20 -13.82 -32.76 6.03
N GLY A 21 -13.17 -31.87 5.29
CA GLY A 21 -13.70 -31.25 4.07
C GLY A 21 -13.95 -32.26 2.95
N LYS A 22 -15.15 -32.85 2.88
CA LYS A 22 -15.60 -33.72 1.78
C LYS A 22 -15.77 -33.04 0.41
N LEU A 23 -15.53 -31.73 0.30
CA LEU A 23 -15.71 -30.97 -0.95
C LEU A 23 -14.50 -31.05 -1.90
N LEU A 24 -13.33 -31.53 -1.46
CA LEU A 24 -12.11 -31.58 -2.27
C LEU A 24 -11.24 -32.84 -2.09
N GLY A 25 -11.67 -33.83 -1.30
CA GLY A 25 -10.94 -35.09 -1.12
C GLY A 25 -9.56 -34.96 -0.43
N GLN A 26 -9.23 -33.78 0.12
CA GLN A 26 -7.98 -33.53 0.85
C GLN A 26 -8.27 -33.24 2.32
N HIS A 27 -7.55 -33.94 3.20
CA HIS A 27 -7.49 -33.65 4.62
C HIS A 27 -6.47 -32.53 4.85
N TYR A 28 -6.94 -31.38 5.32
CA TYR A 28 -6.08 -30.28 5.72
C TYR A 28 -5.97 -30.29 7.24
N TYR A 29 -4.74 -30.35 7.74
CA TYR A 29 -4.42 -30.23 9.16
C TYR A 29 -3.84 -28.84 9.40
N TRP A 30 -4.36 -28.12 10.39
CA TRP A 30 -3.81 -26.87 10.88
C TRP A 30 -3.92 -26.83 12.40
N GLU A 31 -3.07 -26.03 13.05
CA GLU A 31 -3.05 -25.90 14.51
C GLU A 31 -4.32 -25.20 15.02
N ASP A 32 -4.82 -25.62 16.17
CA ASP A 32 -6.09 -25.14 16.76
C ASP A 32 -6.12 -23.62 16.96
N GLN A 33 -4.97 -23.00 17.26
CA GLN A 33 -4.85 -21.54 17.42
C GLN A 33 -5.23 -20.75 16.15
N PHE A 34 -5.12 -21.37 14.97
CA PHE A 34 -5.49 -20.76 13.70
C PHE A 34 -6.91 -21.16 13.25
N HIS A 35 -7.62 -22.00 14.02
CA HIS A 35 -8.91 -22.54 13.63
C HIS A 35 -9.92 -21.45 13.31
N ASP A 36 -10.09 -20.46 14.19
CA ASP A 36 -11.08 -19.40 14.00
C ASP A 36 -10.76 -18.52 12.79
N GLU A 37 -9.48 -18.19 12.58
CA GLU A 37 -9.04 -17.39 11.46
C GLU A 37 -9.20 -18.13 10.13
N ILE A 38 -8.78 -19.40 10.09
CA ILE A 38 -8.90 -20.27 8.91
C ILE A 38 -10.38 -20.52 8.60
N TYR A 39 -11.19 -20.84 9.61
CA TYR A 39 -12.63 -21.00 9.46
C TYR A 39 -13.30 -19.72 8.96
N LEU A 40 -12.92 -18.55 9.48
CA LEU A 40 -13.44 -17.26 9.04
C LEU A 40 -13.09 -16.99 7.57
N LYS A 41 -11.82 -17.20 7.19
CA LYS A 41 -11.34 -17.03 5.81
C LYS A 41 -12.01 -18.02 4.86
N TRP A 42 -12.07 -19.30 5.22
CA TRP A 42 -12.75 -20.36 4.47
C TRP A 42 -14.23 -20.05 4.30
N LYS A 43 -14.92 -19.67 5.38
CA LYS A 43 -16.34 -19.30 5.35
C LYS A 43 -16.57 -18.12 4.42
N LYS A 44 -15.73 -17.09 4.48
CA LYS A 44 -15.82 -15.92 3.60
C LYS A 44 -15.63 -16.30 2.12
N GLN A 45 -14.64 -17.15 1.83
CA GLN A 45 -14.33 -17.59 0.48
C GLN A 45 -15.38 -18.54 -0.10
N THR A 46 -15.80 -19.53 0.68
CA THR A 46 -16.84 -20.50 0.34
C THR A 46 -18.18 -19.80 0.16
N GLN A 47 -18.50 -18.83 1.01
CA GLN A 47 -19.73 -18.04 0.86
C GLN A 47 -19.76 -17.32 -0.49
N VAL A 48 -18.70 -16.63 -0.91
CA VAL A 48 -18.68 -15.90 -2.19
C VAL A 48 -18.81 -16.86 -3.37
N THR A 49 -18.06 -17.96 -3.37
CA THR A 49 -18.03 -18.92 -4.48
C THR A 49 -19.31 -19.76 -4.57
N VAL A 50 -19.76 -20.33 -3.46
CA VAL A 50 -20.97 -21.17 -3.39
C VAL A 50 -22.22 -20.34 -3.62
N CYS A 51 -22.35 -19.14 -3.04
CA CYS A 51 -23.50 -18.27 -3.31
C CYS A 51 -23.55 -17.84 -4.78
N GLY A 52 -22.39 -17.58 -5.40
CA GLY A 52 -22.29 -17.29 -6.83
C GLY A 52 -22.81 -18.44 -7.69
N ARG A 53 -22.33 -19.67 -7.43
CA ARG A 53 -22.77 -20.88 -8.14
C ARG A 53 -24.26 -21.15 -7.96
N ILE A 54 -24.76 -21.05 -6.73
CA ILE A 54 -26.19 -21.22 -6.43
C ILE A 54 -27.03 -20.17 -7.17
N SER A 55 -26.61 -18.91 -7.16
CA SER A 55 -27.30 -17.82 -7.87
C SER A 55 -27.34 -18.04 -9.38
N GLN A 56 -26.25 -18.54 -9.97
CA GLN A 56 -26.21 -18.91 -11.39
C GLN A 56 -27.16 -20.07 -11.70
N LYS A 57 -27.04 -21.15 -10.95
CA LYS A 57 -27.91 -22.33 -11.03
C LYS A 57 -29.40 -21.96 -10.91
N ARG A 58 -29.76 -21.04 -10.02
CA ARG A 58 -31.12 -20.49 -9.91
C ARG A 58 -31.57 -19.74 -11.16
N ARG A 59 -30.70 -18.94 -11.78
CA ARG A 59 -31.04 -18.26 -13.05
C ARG A 59 -31.28 -19.25 -14.19
N ASP A 60 -30.55 -20.37 -14.18
CA ASP A 60 -30.69 -21.44 -15.16
C ASP A 60 -31.83 -22.42 -14.82
N ASN A 61 -32.56 -22.16 -13.72
CA ASN A 61 -33.60 -23.03 -13.17
C ASN A 61 -33.13 -24.47 -12.90
N ARG A 62 -31.89 -24.62 -12.42
CA ARG A 62 -31.27 -25.92 -12.11
C ARG A 62 -30.90 -25.99 -10.63
N GLN A 63 -31.35 -27.01 -9.92
CA GLN A 63 -30.94 -27.24 -8.53
C GLN A 63 -29.50 -27.80 -8.46
N PRO A 64 -28.64 -27.28 -7.56
CA PRO A 64 -27.33 -27.89 -7.29
C PRO A 64 -27.48 -29.26 -6.59
N SER A 65 -26.67 -30.24 -6.98
CA SER A 65 -26.72 -31.61 -6.43
C SER A 65 -26.47 -31.71 -4.93
N TYR A 66 -25.73 -30.76 -4.35
CA TYR A 66 -25.39 -30.70 -2.94
C TYR A 66 -26.45 -29.97 -2.09
N MET A 67 -27.57 -29.55 -2.69
CA MET A 67 -28.63 -28.81 -2.02
C MET A 67 -29.90 -29.66 -1.98
N SER A 68 -30.46 -29.87 -0.80
CA SER A 68 -31.73 -30.61 -0.63
C SER A 68 -32.91 -29.86 -1.24
N ASP A 69 -33.94 -30.60 -1.67
CA ASP A 69 -35.16 -30.06 -2.29
C ASP A 69 -35.86 -29.02 -1.41
N ALA A 70 -35.99 -29.28 -0.10
CA ALA A 70 -36.60 -28.36 0.85
C ALA A 70 -35.91 -26.99 0.87
N HIS A 71 -34.58 -26.98 1.05
CA HIS A 71 -33.80 -25.75 1.03
C HIS A 71 -33.84 -25.05 -0.33
N TRP A 72 -33.85 -25.80 -1.44
CA TRP A 72 -33.96 -25.24 -2.78
C TRP A 72 -35.29 -24.53 -2.97
N ALA A 73 -36.40 -25.17 -2.58
CA ALA A 73 -37.74 -24.60 -2.62
C ALA A 73 -37.84 -23.30 -1.80
N THR A 74 -37.36 -23.30 -0.54
CA THR A 74 -37.35 -22.09 0.31
C THR A 74 -36.54 -20.96 -0.33
N MET A 75 -35.40 -21.28 -0.95
CA MET A 75 -34.60 -20.27 -1.63
C MET A 75 -35.33 -19.73 -2.87
N VAL A 76 -35.88 -20.59 -3.72
CA VAL A 76 -36.61 -20.19 -4.92
C VAL A 76 -37.80 -19.30 -4.54
N GLU A 77 -38.59 -19.70 -3.54
CA GLU A 77 -39.71 -18.91 -3.01
C GLU A 77 -39.25 -17.51 -2.57
N LYS A 78 -38.24 -17.44 -1.70
CA LYS A 78 -37.72 -16.16 -1.17
C LYS A 78 -37.29 -15.19 -2.27
N TYR A 79 -36.62 -15.71 -3.30
CA TYR A 79 -36.14 -14.89 -4.42
C TYR A 79 -37.17 -14.68 -5.55
N SER A 80 -38.30 -15.39 -5.51
CA SER A 80 -39.44 -15.19 -6.42
C SER A 80 -40.38 -14.07 -5.95
N THR A 81 -40.22 -13.58 -4.72
CA THR A 81 -40.95 -12.42 -4.20
C THR A 81 -40.70 -11.16 -5.03
N GLU A 82 -41.74 -10.34 -5.21
CA GLU A 82 -41.63 -9.08 -5.96
C GLU A 82 -40.64 -8.10 -5.33
N GLN A 83 -40.50 -8.11 -4.00
CA GLN A 83 -39.52 -7.30 -3.30
C GLN A 83 -38.07 -7.70 -3.68
N ALA A 84 -37.77 -8.99 -3.71
CA ALA A 84 -36.45 -9.49 -4.10
C ALA A 84 -36.15 -9.19 -5.58
N LYS A 85 -37.13 -9.38 -6.47
CA LYS A 85 -37.01 -9.04 -7.90
C LYS A 85 -36.75 -7.54 -8.10
N LYS A 86 -37.54 -6.66 -7.47
CA LYS A 86 -37.37 -5.20 -7.55
C LYS A 86 -35.99 -4.76 -7.06
N LYS A 87 -35.52 -5.32 -5.95
CA LYS A 87 -34.20 -4.99 -5.41
C LYS A 87 -33.06 -5.46 -6.31
N SER A 88 -33.18 -6.67 -6.86
CA SER A 88 -32.24 -7.20 -7.85
C SER A 88 -32.21 -6.33 -9.12
N ALA A 89 -33.37 -5.96 -9.64
CA ALA A 89 -33.50 -5.09 -10.81
C ALA A 89 -32.90 -3.70 -10.56
N LYS A 90 -33.17 -3.09 -9.40
CA LYS A 90 -32.55 -1.81 -8.99
C LYS A 90 -31.03 -1.92 -8.91
N ALA A 91 -30.51 -2.99 -8.31
CA ALA A 91 -29.07 -3.24 -8.24
C ALA A 91 -28.45 -3.47 -9.63
N ALA A 92 -29.13 -4.21 -10.52
CA ALA A 92 -28.69 -4.43 -11.89
C ALA A 92 -28.67 -3.12 -12.71
N LYS A 93 -29.73 -2.31 -12.63
CA LYS A 93 -29.79 -0.99 -13.24
C LYS A 93 -28.70 -0.06 -12.73
N SER A 94 -28.43 -0.11 -11.41
CA SER A 94 -27.33 0.66 -10.81
C SER A 94 -25.94 0.20 -11.25
N ARG A 95 -25.71 -1.10 -11.48
CA ARG A 95 -24.42 -1.59 -12.01
C ARG A 95 -24.19 -1.19 -13.47
N LYS A 96 -25.28 -1.01 -14.22
CA LYS A 96 -25.25 -0.64 -15.64
C LYS A 96 -25.49 0.85 -15.89
N SER A 97 -25.68 1.65 -14.84
CA SER A 97 -25.92 3.07 -15.00
C SER A 97 -24.62 3.76 -15.39
N ALA A 98 -24.71 4.65 -16.37
CA ALA A 98 -23.64 5.57 -16.72
C ALA A 98 -24.09 7.00 -16.40
N PRO A 99 -23.17 7.88 -15.96
CA PRO A 99 -23.44 9.32 -15.87
C PRO A 99 -23.81 9.91 -17.24
N VAL A 100 -24.54 11.02 -17.25
CA VAL A 100 -24.88 11.72 -18.51
C VAL A 100 -23.58 12.14 -19.21
N GLY A 101 -23.45 11.79 -20.49
CA GLY A 101 -22.27 12.09 -21.29
C GLY A 101 -21.06 11.19 -21.05
N LYS A 102 -21.14 10.20 -20.15
CA LYS A 102 -20.03 9.29 -19.85
C LYS A 102 -20.40 7.83 -20.10
N LYS A 103 -19.39 6.99 -20.35
CA LYS A 103 -19.57 5.53 -20.45
C LYS A 103 -19.78 4.87 -19.08
N MET A 104 -20.30 3.65 -19.12
CA MET A 104 -20.45 2.80 -17.94
C MET A 104 -19.07 2.47 -17.36
N HIS A 105 -18.96 2.52 -16.03
CA HIS A 105 -17.71 2.21 -15.34
C HIS A 105 -17.16 0.84 -15.70
N LYS A 106 -15.88 0.80 -16.10
CA LYS A 106 -15.15 -0.42 -16.47
C LYS A 106 -13.70 -0.36 -16.00
N HIS A 107 -13.14 -1.51 -15.62
CA HIS A 107 -11.71 -1.66 -15.33
C HIS A 107 -11.14 -2.84 -16.12
N GLY A 108 -9.85 -2.77 -16.48
CA GLY A 108 -9.16 -3.74 -17.33
C GLY A 108 -8.58 -4.95 -16.59
N THR A 109 -8.80 -5.03 -15.28
CA THR A 109 -8.01 -5.91 -14.39
C THR A 109 -8.48 -7.36 -14.28
N GLY A 110 -9.64 -7.70 -14.85
CA GLY A 110 -10.25 -9.03 -14.70
C GLY A 110 -10.56 -9.37 -13.23
N PRO A 111 -10.59 -10.66 -12.85
CA PRO A 111 -10.92 -11.10 -11.49
C PRO A 111 -9.73 -10.98 -10.52
N ARG A 112 -8.97 -9.88 -10.58
CA ARG A 112 -7.84 -9.62 -9.68
C ARG A 112 -8.20 -8.53 -8.67
N CYS A 113 -7.83 -8.74 -7.41
CA CYS A 113 -7.98 -7.69 -6.41
C CYS A 113 -6.96 -6.57 -6.65
N PHE A 114 -7.36 -5.35 -6.35
CA PHE A 114 -6.57 -4.15 -6.60
C PHE A 114 -5.28 -4.12 -5.75
N LEU A 115 -5.32 -4.70 -4.54
CA LEU A 115 -4.15 -4.89 -3.68
C LEU A 115 -3.07 -5.75 -4.34
N SER A 116 -3.47 -6.85 -4.99
CA SER A 116 -2.54 -7.74 -5.70
C SER A 116 -1.92 -7.05 -6.91
N ILE A 117 -2.67 -6.16 -7.56
CA ILE A 117 -2.19 -5.41 -8.72
C ILE A 117 -1.15 -4.37 -8.30
N GLU A 118 -1.43 -3.62 -7.23
CA GLU A 118 -0.48 -2.65 -6.68
C GLU A 118 0.83 -3.32 -6.25
N TYR A 119 0.74 -4.47 -5.56
CA TYR A 119 1.92 -5.25 -5.21
C TYR A 119 2.72 -5.68 -6.44
N LYS A 120 2.05 -6.14 -7.50
CA LYS A 120 2.73 -6.50 -8.75
C LYS A 120 3.39 -5.31 -9.42
N MET A 121 2.75 -4.13 -9.42
CA MET A 121 3.39 -2.91 -9.93
C MET A 121 4.69 -2.61 -9.18
N MET A 122 4.68 -2.71 -7.84
CA MET A 122 5.90 -2.49 -7.05
C MET A 122 7.01 -3.47 -7.40
N VAL A 123 6.70 -4.75 -7.58
CA VAL A 123 7.68 -5.78 -7.94
C VAL A 123 8.21 -5.58 -9.36
N ASP A 124 7.31 -5.38 -10.34
CA ASP A 124 7.66 -5.27 -11.75
C ASP A 124 8.48 -4.00 -12.04
N GLU A 125 8.20 -2.91 -11.34
CA GLU A 125 8.87 -1.61 -11.50
C GLU A 125 10.00 -1.37 -10.49
N GLY A 126 10.26 -2.33 -9.59
CA GLY A 126 11.31 -2.22 -8.57
C GLY A 126 11.07 -1.07 -7.56
N LEU A 127 9.81 -0.70 -7.31
CA LEU A 127 9.47 0.42 -6.46
C LEU A 127 9.63 0.06 -4.98
N VAL A 128 10.38 0.89 -4.25
CA VAL A 128 10.46 0.83 -2.78
C VAL A 128 9.12 1.23 -2.15
N TRP A 129 8.40 2.14 -2.81
CA TRP A 129 7.16 2.73 -2.32
C TRP A 129 5.97 2.39 -3.23
N PRO A 130 4.72 2.41 -2.72
CA PRO A 130 3.55 2.20 -3.56
C PRO A 130 3.49 3.21 -4.72
N PRO A 131 3.01 2.78 -5.90
CA PRO A 131 2.83 3.68 -7.04
C PRO A 131 1.88 4.83 -6.69
N SER A 132 1.97 5.94 -7.42
CA SER A 132 0.99 7.02 -7.27
C SER A 132 -0.42 6.51 -7.59
N TYR A 133 -1.44 7.13 -7.01
CA TYR A 133 -2.84 6.83 -7.30
C TYR A 133 -3.16 7.04 -8.77
N THR A 134 -2.53 8.03 -9.42
CA THR A 134 -2.67 8.27 -10.86
C THR A 134 -2.10 7.12 -11.70
N ALA A 135 -0.88 6.66 -11.40
CA ALA A 135 -0.26 5.53 -12.09
C ALA A 135 -1.05 4.23 -11.85
N PHE A 136 -1.49 4.01 -10.62
CA PHE A 136 -2.31 2.87 -10.25
C PHE A 136 -3.68 2.87 -10.94
N ALA A 137 -4.36 4.03 -10.96
CA ALA A 137 -5.64 4.21 -11.63
C ALA A 137 -5.51 3.95 -13.14
N ARG A 138 -4.44 4.48 -13.78
CA ARG A 138 -4.09 4.18 -15.17
C ARG A 138 -3.90 2.68 -15.39
N LYS A 139 -3.06 2.01 -14.60
CA LYS A 139 -2.84 0.56 -14.73
C LYS A 139 -4.14 -0.26 -14.63
N THR A 140 -5.06 0.16 -13.77
CA THR A 140 -6.30 -0.58 -13.51
C THR A 140 -7.43 -0.27 -14.49
N HIS A 141 -7.44 0.91 -15.10
CA HIS A 141 -8.52 1.39 -15.96
C HIS A 141 -8.11 1.58 -17.42
N THR A 142 -6.93 1.12 -17.81
CA THR A 142 -6.44 1.15 -19.19
C THR A 142 -6.53 -0.23 -19.85
N GLY A 143 -6.84 -0.24 -21.16
CA GLY A 143 -6.85 -1.42 -22.01
C GLY A 143 -5.45 -1.90 -22.40
N LYS A 144 -5.38 -2.95 -23.23
CA LYS A 144 -4.08 -3.45 -23.75
C LYS A 144 -3.44 -2.51 -24.77
N ASP A 145 -4.28 -1.69 -25.40
CA ASP A 145 -3.96 -0.64 -26.37
C ASP A 145 -3.47 0.66 -25.72
N GLY A 146 -3.48 0.76 -24.39
CA GLY A 146 -3.06 1.95 -23.67
C GLY A 146 -4.16 3.01 -23.49
N SER A 147 -5.34 2.83 -24.08
CA SER A 147 -6.47 3.75 -23.94
C SER A 147 -7.23 3.54 -22.62
N PHE A 148 -7.80 4.61 -22.06
CA PHE A 148 -8.65 4.49 -20.89
C PHE A 148 -9.99 3.83 -21.25
N LEU A 149 -10.37 2.85 -20.43
CA LEU A 149 -11.67 2.17 -20.50
C LEU A 149 -12.76 2.92 -19.74
N ASP A 150 -12.36 3.90 -18.92
CA ASP A 150 -13.21 4.62 -17.97
C ASP A 150 -12.88 6.12 -18.03
N GLU A 151 -13.72 6.86 -18.74
CA GLU A 151 -13.56 8.31 -18.98
C GLU A 151 -13.49 9.11 -17.66
N ARG A 152 -14.17 8.65 -16.61
CA ARG A 152 -14.09 9.32 -15.30
C ARG A 152 -12.73 9.15 -14.65
N THR A 153 -12.10 7.98 -14.80
CA THR A 153 -10.76 7.75 -14.28
C THR A 153 -9.73 8.51 -15.11
N GLU A 154 -9.92 8.60 -16.42
CA GLU A 154 -9.10 9.41 -17.32
C GLU A 154 -9.07 10.87 -16.88
N GLU A 155 -10.24 11.52 -16.78
CA GLU A 155 -10.36 12.91 -16.32
C GLU A 155 -9.67 13.13 -14.96
N LEU A 156 -9.93 12.27 -13.97
CA LEU A 156 -9.32 12.40 -12.65
C LEU A 156 -7.79 12.24 -12.66
N VAL A 157 -7.26 11.40 -13.55
CA VAL A 157 -5.82 11.18 -13.70
C VAL A 157 -5.18 12.38 -14.40
N GLU A 158 -5.80 12.87 -15.48
CA GLU A 158 -5.29 13.98 -16.28
C GLU A 158 -5.36 15.30 -15.50
N GLU A 159 -6.49 15.60 -14.86
CA GLU A 159 -6.67 16.80 -14.03
C GLU A 159 -5.71 16.80 -12.84
N ALA A 160 -5.47 15.66 -12.19
CA ALA A 160 -4.49 15.58 -11.09
C ALA A 160 -3.05 15.85 -11.56
N ILE A 161 -2.72 15.47 -12.81
CA ILE A 161 -1.40 15.74 -13.40
C ILE A 161 -1.30 17.21 -13.80
N GLU A 162 -2.35 17.79 -14.39
CA GLU A 162 -2.39 19.20 -14.79
C GLU A 162 -2.30 20.15 -13.59
N GLU A 163 -3.05 19.91 -12.51
CA GLU A 163 -3.00 20.70 -11.27
C GLU A 163 -1.60 20.67 -10.63
N MET A 164 -0.93 19.51 -10.64
CA MET A 164 0.46 19.41 -10.17
C MET A 164 1.41 20.28 -11.02
N LEU A 165 1.15 20.43 -12.33
CA LEU A 165 1.97 21.25 -13.23
C LEU A 165 1.71 22.76 -13.06
N GLN A 166 0.49 23.17 -12.71
CA GLN A 166 0.13 24.57 -12.51
C GLN A 166 0.68 25.16 -11.20
N ASP A 167 0.83 24.35 -10.15
CA ASP A 167 1.30 24.81 -8.82
C ASP A 167 2.84 25.05 -8.76
N GLY A 168 3.51 25.14 -9.91
CA GLY A 168 4.91 25.60 -10.03
C GLY A 168 5.98 24.59 -9.62
N SER A 169 5.68 23.29 -9.57
CA SER A 169 6.68 22.27 -9.24
C SER A 169 7.54 21.92 -10.47
N PRO A 170 8.89 21.96 -10.40
CA PRO A 170 9.72 21.83 -11.59
C PRO A 170 9.71 20.39 -12.10
N LEU A 171 9.11 20.18 -13.28
CA LEU A 171 9.48 19.08 -14.15
C LEU A 171 10.81 19.45 -14.82
N GLY A 172 11.91 19.26 -14.09
CA GLY A 172 13.20 19.14 -14.73
C GLY A 172 13.28 17.78 -15.39
N ASP A 173 13.18 17.70 -16.71
CA ASP A 173 13.50 16.52 -17.54
C ASP A 173 14.99 16.12 -17.48
N ASN A 174 15.70 16.49 -16.41
CA ASN A 174 17.08 16.11 -16.21
C ASN A 174 17.12 14.83 -15.40
N GLN A 175 17.52 13.79 -16.12
CA GLN A 175 17.89 12.44 -15.75
C GLN A 175 18.83 12.36 -14.52
N THR A 176 18.37 12.78 -13.34
CA THR A 176 18.88 12.42 -12.01
C THR A 176 17.83 12.79 -10.94
N ASP A 177 16.60 12.28 -11.07
CA ASP A 177 15.61 12.46 -9.99
C ASP A 177 16.10 11.71 -8.74
N SER A 178 16.42 12.44 -7.67
CA SER A 178 16.68 11.82 -6.38
C SER A 178 15.41 11.12 -5.87
N THR A 179 15.56 10.05 -5.08
CA THR A 179 14.42 9.35 -4.45
C THR A 179 13.48 10.31 -3.72
N ALA A 180 14.02 11.36 -3.10
CA ALA A 180 13.26 12.41 -2.43
C ALA A 180 12.39 13.23 -3.40
N ALA A 181 12.91 13.61 -4.57
CA ALA A 181 12.16 14.35 -5.59
C ALA A 181 11.01 13.50 -6.15
N SER A 182 11.26 12.22 -6.45
CA SER A 182 10.21 11.30 -6.91
C SER A 182 9.13 11.07 -5.84
N ASN A 183 9.51 10.98 -4.57
CA ASN A 183 8.57 10.84 -3.46
C ASN A 183 7.71 12.09 -3.25
N ALA A 184 8.29 13.29 -3.38
CA ALA A 184 7.56 14.55 -3.31
C ALA A 184 6.55 14.69 -4.46
N LYS A 185 6.97 14.41 -5.71
CA LYS A 185 6.08 14.38 -6.87
C LYS A 185 4.89 13.42 -6.65
N ARG A 186 5.18 12.21 -6.16
CA ARG A 186 4.16 11.21 -5.82
C ARG A 186 3.19 11.70 -4.75
N TYR A 187 3.69 12.34 -3.68
CA TYR A 187 2.86 12.89 -2.61
C TYR A 187 1.89 13.95 -3.16
N ILE A 188 2.38 14.89 -3.96
CA ILE A 188 1.56 15.96 -4.57
C ILE A 188 0.49 15.34 -5.48
N LEU A 189 0.87 14.43 -6.39
CA LEU A 189 -0.09 13.73 -7.26
C LEU A 189 -1.19 13.02 -6.46
N ASN A 190 -0.82 12.33 -5.39
CA ASN A 190 -1.78 11.61 -4.55
C ASN A 190 -2.69 12.57 -3.79
N GLN A 191 -2.16 13.72 -3.37
CA GLN A 191 -2.92 14.78 -2.71
C GLN A 191 -3.92 15.41 -3.67
N GLU A 192 -3.50 15.77 -4.89
CA GLU A 192 -4.40 16.31 -5.92
C GLU A 192 -5.45 15.29 -6.34
N TYR A 193 -5.08 14.03 -6.54
CA TYR A 193 -6.05 12.98 -6.84
C TYR A 193 -7.11 12.82 -5.74
N ILE A 194 -6.71 12.81 -4.47
CA ILE A 194 -7.65 12.79 -3.34
C ILE A 194 -8.50 14.07 -3.33
N LYS A 195 -7.88 15.24 -3.50
CA LYS A 195 -8.57 16.53 -3.54
C LYS A 195 -9.60 16.56 -4.64
N LEU A 196 -9.31 16.12 -5.86
CA LEU A 196 -10.27 16.12 -6.97
C LEU A 196 -11.45 15.19 -6.70
N VAL A 197 -11.21 14.00 -6.14
CA VAL A 197 -12.31 13.10 -5.76
C VAL A 197 -13.17 13.68 -4.62
N ILE A 198 -12.58 14.45 -3.70
CA ILE A 198 -13.27 15.14 -2.59
C ILE A 198 -13.83 16.52 -3.01
N GLY A 199 -13.25 17.20 -3.98
CA GLY A 199 -13.50 18.58 -4.39
C GLY A 199 -14.58 18.64 -5.46
N ASN A 200 -14.57 17.68 -6.39
CA ASN A 200 -15.73 17.31 -7.20
C ASN A 200 -16.89 16.75 -6.36
N ALA A 201 -16.68 16.62 -5.03
CA ALA A 201 -17.77 16.42 -4.08
C ALA A 201 -18.53 17.71 -3.74
N CYS A 202 -18.25 18.87 -4.36
CA CYS A 202 -19.09 20.06 -4.18
C CYS A 202 -20.54 19.86 -4.67
N ASP A 203 -20.81 18.82 -5.47
CA ASP A 203 -22.17 18.38 -5.84
C ASP A 203 -22.72 17.23 -4.97
N CYS A 204 -21.89 16.48 -4.22
CA CYS A 204 -22.38 15.47 -3.26
C CYS A 204 -22.36 15.92 -1.80
N LEU A 205 -21.72 17.04 -1.47
CA LEU A 205 -21.85 17.75 -0.19
C LEU A 205 -23.21 18.46 -0.04
N LYS A 206 -23.90 18.76 -1.15
CA LYS A 206 -25.30 19.24 -1.12
C LYS A 206 -26.30 18.14 -0.75
N ARG A 207 -25.88 16.87 -0.71
CA ARG A 207 -26.69 15.75 -0.23
C ARG A 207 -26.26 15.39 1.19
N LYS A 208 -27.06 15.81 2.17
CA LYS A 208 -26.98 15.44 3.60
C LYS A 208 -26.84 13.93 3.89
N ASP A 209 -26.92 13.06 2.87
CA ASP A 209 -26.99 11.61 3.02
C ASP A 209 -25.88 10.82 2.29
N THR A 210 -24.84 11.46 1.72
CA THR A 210 -23.74 10.70 1.10
C THR A 210 -22.70 10.24 2.11
N LYS A 211 -23.06 9.23 2.92
CA LYS A 211 -22.03 8.29 3.37
C LYS A 211 -21.43 7.63 2.13
N ARG A 212 -20.24 8.06 1.69
CA ARG A 212 -19.28 7.20 0.98
C ARG A 212 -17.93 7.90 0.85
N GLY A 213 -17.18 7.88 1.95
CA GLY A 213 -15.75 8.12 1.94
C GLY A 213 -15.04 6.95 1.28
N THR A 214 -15.16 6.79 -0.03
CA THR A 214 -14.36 5.86 -0.83
C THR A 214 -13.84 6.62 -2.03
N ILE A 215 -12.54 6.54 -2.29
CA ILE A 215 -11.93 7.16 -3.45
C ILE A 215 -12.22 6.31 -4.68
N TYR A 216 -12.76 6.95 -5.72
CA TYR A 216 -13.02 6.32 -7.00
C TYR A 216 -11.71 5.81 -7.62
N GLY A 217 -11.77 4.76 -8.45
CA GLY A 217 -10.58 4.21 -9.12
C GLY A 217 -9.60 3.41 -8.23
N LEU A 218 -9.62 3.57 -6.90
CA LEU A 218 -8.64 2.92 -6.01
C LEU A 218 -9.04 1.51 -5.52
N GLY A 219 -10.31 1.12 -5.67
CA GLY A 219 -10.77 -0.24 -5.36
C GLY A 219 -10.43 -0.68 -3.94
N SER A 220 -9.72 -1.80 -3.77
CA SER A 220 -9.35 -2.32 -2.44
C SER A 220 -8.10 -1.67 -1.82
N VAL A 221 -7.30 -0.93 -2.59
CA VAL A 221 -6.06 -0.28 -2.10
C VAL A 221 -6.34 0.72 -0.99
N GLN A 222 -7.45 1.45 -1.12
CA GLN A 222 -7.87 2.46 -0.16
C GLN A 222 -8.15 1.93 1.26
N TYR A 223 -8.22 0.61 1.46
CA TYR A 223 -8.49 -0.01 2.76
C TYR A 223 -7.26 -0.61 3.45
N LYS A 224 -6.06 -0.57 2.84
CA LYS A 224 -4.85 -1.22 3.38
C LYS A 224 -4.59 -0.85 4.85
N ASN A 225 -4.72 0.44 5.16
CA ASN A 225 -4.41 1.02 6.46
C ASN A 225 -5.56 1.90 6.98
N SER A 226 -6.80 1.53 6.67
CA SER A 226 -7.97 2.30 7.11
C SER A 226 -8.52 1.77 8.44
N SER A 227 -8.74 2.66 9.40
CA SER A 227 -9.52 2.34 10.60
C SER A 227 -11.01 2.32 10.27
N ALA A 228 -11.76 1.33 10.78
CA ALA A 228 -13.20 1.19 10.55
C ALA A 228 -14.02 2.41 11.04
N PHE A 229 -13.45 3.22 11.93
CA PHE A 229 -14.10 4.36 12.56
C PHE A 229 -13.79 5.70 11.90
N VAL A 230 -12.86 5.73 10.93
CA VAL A 230 -12.41 6.97 10.27
C VAL A 230 -12.80 6.93 8.79
N PRO A 231 -13.33 8.04 8.23
CA PRO A 231 -13.56 8.11 6.78
C PRO A 231 -12.28 7.82 6.00
N ILE A 232 -12.38 7.02 4.94
CA ILE A 232 -11.22 6.64 4.11
C ILE A 232 -10.44 7.84 3.57
N PRO A 233 -11.06 8.92 3.07
CA PRO A 233 -10.29 10.05 2.52
C PRO A 233 -9.42 10.72 3.58
N VAL A 234 -9.91 10.81 4.82
CA VAL A 234 -9.15 11.36 5.95
C VAL A 234 -8.02 10.42 6.34
N SER A 235 -8.27 9.10 6.34
CA SER A 235 -7.24 8.10 6.63
C SER A 235 -6.12 8.15 5.58
N LEU A 236 -6.47 8.22 4.30
CA LEU A 236 -5.49 8.32 3.21
C LEU A 236 -4.67 9.60 3.28
N LYS A 237 -5.30 10.75 3.57
CA LYS A 237 -4.57 12.00 3.76
C LYS A 237 -3.55 11.92 4.90
N ARG A 238 -3.90 11.31 6.03
CA ARG A 238 -2.98 11.09 7.15
C ARG A 238 -1.81 10.18 6.76
N ASN A 239 -2.10 9.10 6.04
CA ASN A 239 -1.05 8.17 5.60
C ASN A 239 -0.06 8.86 4.64
N LEU A 240 -0.54 9.68 3.71
CA LEU A 240 0.34 10.46 2.82
C LEU A 240 1.26 11.42 3.59
N ASP A 241 0.73 12.13 4.60
CA ASP A 241 1.54 13.03 5.44
C ASP A 241 2.63 12.26 6.20
N VAL A 242 2.28 11.09 6.76
CA VAL A 242 3.25 10.21 7.42
C VAL A 242 4.32 9.71 6.43
N ASP A 243 3.94 9.29 5.23
CA ASP A 243 4.87 8.83 4.19
C ASP A 243 5.84 9.95 3.76
N MET A 244 5.36 11.19 3.64
CA MET A 244 6.20 12.35 3.30
C MET A 244 7.21 12.65 4.42
N ARG A 245 6.76 12.64 5.67
CA ARG A 245 7.64 12.85 6.83
C ARG A 245 8.68 11.74 6.96
N MET A 246 8.29 10.49 6.72
CA MET A 246 9.19 9.34 6.73
C MET A 246 10.28 9.47 5.64
N SER A 247 9.88 9.88 4.44
CA SER A 247 10.82 10.16 3.35
C SER A 247 11.82 11.25 3.73
N GLY A 248 11.38 12.31 4.41
CA GLY A 248 12.27 13.35 4.93
C GLY A 248 13.27 12.82 5.96
N PHE A 249 12.83 11.95 6.87
CA PHE A 249 13.72 11.30 7.83
C PHE A 249 14.74 10.37 7.17
N GLU A 250 14.36 9.63 6.14
CA GLU A 250 15.29 8.78 5.38
C GLU A 250 16.43 9.60 4.74
N THR A 251 16.12 10.79 4.21
CA THR A 251 17.13 11.72 3.69
C THR A 251 18.08 12.19 4.78
N THR A 252 17.56 12.73 5.89
CA THR A 252 18.41 13.22 6.99
C THR A 252 19.25 12.10 7.61
N ILE A 253 18.72 10.88 7.72
CA ILE A 253 19.50 9.71 8.18
C ILE A 253 20.65 9.39 7.21
N SER A 254 20.46 9.59 5.91
CA SER A 254 21.50 9.34 4.91
C SER A 254 22.61 10.38 5.01
N GLU A 255 22.27 11.66 5.14
CA GLU A 255 23.21 12.76 5.39
C GLU A 255 24.02 12.53 6.67
N VAL A 256 23.36 12.18 7.78
CA VAL A 256 24.04 11.87 9.05
C VAL A 256 24.99 10.68 8.93
N LYS A 257 24.67 9.68 8.10
CA LYS A 257 25.59 8.55 7.86
C LYS A 257 26.85 8.99 7.11
N GLU A 258 26.73 9.91 6.16
CA GLU A 258 27.87 10.47 5.43
C GLU A 258 28.75 11.30 6.38
N ASP A 259 28.15 12.16 7.22
CA ASP A 259 28.88 12.93 8.24
C ASP A 259 29.62 12.01 9.22
N ILE A 260 28.99 10.92 9.68
CA ILE A 260 29.63 9.94 10.56
C ILE A 260 30.81 9.25 9.87
N ALA A 261 30.71 8.98 8.56
CA ALA A 261 31.83 8.42 7.80
C ALA A 261 32.99 9.41 7.72
N GLY A 262 32.72 10.70 7.45
CA GLY A 262 33.72 11.77 7.46
C GLY A 262 34.40 11.93 8.82
N VAL A 263 33.63 12.00 9.91
CA VAL A 263 34.18 12.07 11.29
C VAL A 263 35.06 10.86 11.62
N LYS A 264 34.70 9.67 11.09
CA LYS A 264 35.52 8.47 11.28
C LYS A 264 36.87 8.57 10.56
N GLU A 265 36.90 9.16 9.38
CA GLU A 265 38.15 9.44 8.63
C GLU A 265 39.00 10.49 9.34
N ASP A 266 38.40 11.58 9.82
CA ASP A 266 39.11 12.59 10.60
C ASP A 266 39.72 12.00 11.87
N PHE A 267 38.99 11.10 12.54
CA PHE A 267 39.48 10.44 13.74
C PHE A 267 40.66 9.50 13.46
N THR A 268 40.66 8.78 12.33
CA THR A 268 41.80 7.93 11.95
C THR A 268 43.02 8.76 11.54
N ALA A 269 42.82 9.90 10.88
CA ALA A 269 43.87 10.87 10.57
C ALA A 269 44.48 11.45 11.86
N LEU A 270 43.64 11.97 12.76
CA LEU A 270 44.06 12.52 14.05
C LEU A 270 44.84 11.49 14.88
N LYS A 271 44.36 10.24 14.91
CA LYS A 271 45.06 9.14 15.59
C LYS A 271 46.46 8.91 15.02
N THR A 272 46.63 9.05 13.71
CA THR A 272 47.93 8.93 13.03
C THR A 272 48.85 10.09 13.38
N GLU A 273 48.35 11.32 13.33
CA GLU A 273 49.10 12.53 13.69
C GLU A 273 49.54 12.51 15.16
N ILE A 274 48.68 12.11 16.09
CA ILE A 274 49.01 11.99 17.51
C ILE A 274 50.15 10.98 17.72
N ASN A 275 50.16 9.85 17.00
CA ASN A 275 51.23 8.87 17.09
C ASN A 275 52.55 9.40 16.52
N ALA A 276 52.51 10.16 15.42
CA ALA A 276 53.68 10.83 14.84
C ALA A 276 54.25 11.85 15.83
N PHE A 277 53.41 12.75 16.35
CA PHE A 277 53.80 13.75 17.35
C PHE A 277 54.39 13.11 18.61
N LYS A 278 53.77 12.04 19.12
CA LYS A 278 54.31 11.28 20.26
C LYS A 278 55.72 10.76 19.99
N THR A 279 55.99 10.30 18.77
CA THR A 279 57.29 9.81 18.34
C THR A 279 58.32 10.95 18.28
N GLU A 280 57.95 12.09 17.69
CA GLU A 280 58.81 13.29 17.62
C GLU A 280 59.18 13.82 19.00
N VAL A 281 58.20 13.97 19.90
CA VAL A 281 58.43 14.43 21.28
C VAL A 281 59.36 13.48 22.04
N THR A 282 59.11 12.18 21.97
CA THR A 282 59.96 11.18 22.65
C THR A 282 61.40 11.19 22.09
N GLY A 283 61.55 11.35 20.78
CA GLY A 283 62.84 11.50 20.11
C GLY A 283 63.58 12.77 20.55
N GLY A 284 62.89 13.91 20.56
CA GLY A 284 63.45 15.19 21.00
C GLY A 284 63.89 15.18 22.47
N MET A 285 63.10 14.57 23.36
CA MET A 285 63.48 14.35 24.76
C MET A 285 64.74 13.50 24.88
N SER A 286 64.83 12.41 24.12
CA SER A 286 66.01 11.52 24.11
C SER A 286 67.26 12.24 23.62
N ALA A 287 67.15 13.06 22.57
CA ALA A 287 68.25 13.86 22.04
C ALA A 287 68.72 14.94 23.04
N SER A 288 67.77 15.57 23.73
CA SER A 288 68.06 16.59 24.75
C SER A 288 68.77 15.96 25.95
N GLN A 289 68.30 14.80 26.42
CA GLN A 289 68.95 14.04 27.49
C GLN A 289 70.36 13.59 27.10
N ALA A 290 70.57 13.12 25.87
CA ALA A 290 71.90 12.74 25.38
C ALA A 290 72.86 13.94 25.36
N THR A 291 72.37 15.12 24.98
CA THR A 291 73.15 16.36 24.98
C THR A 291 73.53 16.78 26.40
N LEU A 292 72.58 16.76 27.35
CA LEU A 292 72.86 17.03 28.77
C LEU A 292 73.90 16.07 29.35
N ASN A 293 73.75 14.77 29.08
CA ASN A 293 74.72 13.76 29.53
C ASN A 293 76.13 14.06 29.01
N ARG A 294 76.27 14.45 27.73
CA ARG A 294 77.57 14.85 27.15
C ARG A 294 78.16 16.08 27.85
N ILE A 295 77.36 17.10 28.10
CA ILE A 295 77.80 18.33 28.80
C ILE A 295 78.25 17.98 30.23
N CYS A 296 77.47 17.19 30.97
CA CYS A 296 77.86 16.72 32.30
C CYS A 296 79.18 15.94 32.31
N CYS A 297 79.39 15.03 31.34
CA CYS A 297 80.65 14.32 31.19
C CYS A 297 81.83 15.28 30.95
N TYR A 298 81.64 16.29 30.09
CA TYR A 298 82.67 17.30 29.81
C TYR A 298 83.03 18.10 31.06
N ILE A 299 82.01 18.60 31.79
CA ILE A 299 82.21 19.33 33.05
C ILE A 299 82.93 18.45 34.09
N THR A 300 82.54 17.18 34.23
CA THR A 300 83.17 16.24 35.17
C THR A 300 84.63 15.98 34.83
N PHE A 301 84.98 15.91 33.53
CA PHE A 301 86.36 15.78 33.07
C PHE A 301 87.20 17.03 33.40
N CYS A 302 86.65 18.23 33.20
CA CYS A 302 87.36 19.48 33.46
C CYS A 302 87.56 19.83 34.94
N ILE A 303 86.74 19.29 35.86
CA ILE A 303 86.80 19.59 37.31
C ILE A 303 87.62 18.56 38.08
N LYS A 304 88.02 17.44 37.46
CA LYS A 304 88.96 16.49 38.12
C LYS A 304 90.35 17.14 38.22
N PRO A 305 90.91 17.29 39.43
CA PRO A 305 92.24 17.85 39.65
C PRO A 305 93.36 16.98 39.09
#